data_AF-A0A327WRT1-F1
#
_entry.id   AF-A0A327WRT1-F1
#
_cell.length_a   1.000
_cell.length_b   1.000
_cell.length_c   1.000
_cell.angle_alpha   90.00
_cell.angle_beta   90.00
_cell.angle_gamma   90.00
#
_symmetry.space_group_name_H-M   'P 1'
#
loop_
_entity.id
_entity.type
_entity.pdbx_description
1 polymer ?
#
loop_
_entity_poly.entity_id
_entity_poly.type
_entity_poly.pdbx_seq_one_letter_code
_entity_poly.pdbx_strand_id
1 'polypeptide(L)' 'MLLPILILLPFLGCIAAAFMPTHARNREAWFDAAIALTSLILTLSQYWFISDGNVLRYQVSWMEQ' A
#
# COMPACT_ATOMS: atom_id res chain seq x y z
N MET A 1 9.75 9.03 -2.43
CA MET A 1 9.61 8.26 -1.18
C MET A 1 8.27 7.50 -1.19
N LEU A 2 8.17 6.40 -1.94
CA LEU A 2 6.89 5.68 -2.13
C LEU A 2 6.88 4.25 -1.59
N LEU A 3 8.05 3.64 -1.33
CA LEU A 3 8.15 2.26 -0.82
C LEU A 3 7.43 2.02 0.51
N PRO A 4 7.64 2.84 1.57
CA PRO A 4 6.97 2.58 2.83
C PRO A 4 5.45 2.76 2.74
N ILE A 5 4.96 3.61 1.82
CA ILE A 5 3.52 3.78 1.59
C ILE A 5 2.92 2.49 1.01
N LEU A 6 3.61 1.83 0.07
CA LEU A 6 3.17 0.55 -0.49
C LEU A 6 3.00 -0.52 0.61
N ILE A 7 3.84 -0.48 1.63
CA ILE A 7 3.79 -1.40 2.78
C ILE A 7 2.69 -0.97 3.75
N LEU A 8 2.56 0.32 4.07
CA LEU A 8 1.61 0.83 5.07
C LEU A 8 0.16 0.82 4.58
N LEU A 9 -0.09 0.98 3.29
CA LEU A 9 -1.44 1.07 2.71
C LEU A 9 -2.35 -0.12 3.08
N PRO A 10 -1.93 -1.39 2.95
CA PRO A 10 -2.77 -2.52 3.38
C PRO A 10 -3.05 -2.53 4.89
N PHE A 11 -2.09 -2.13 5.74
CA PHE A 11 -2.32 -2.08 7.20
C PHE A 11 -3.32 -0.98 7.58
N LEU A 12 -3.21 0.20 6.94
CA LEU A 12 -4.20 1.26 7.09
C LEU A 12 -5.58 0.79 6.60
N GLY A 13 -5.59 -0.01 5.53
CA GLY A 13 -6.78 -0.69 5.05
C GLY A 13 -7.42 -1.62 6.08
N CYS A 14 -6.64 -2.47 6.74
CA CYS A 14 -7.14 -3.33 7.81
C CYS A 14 -7.70 -2.53 8.99
N ILE A 15 -7.05 -1.43 9.39
CA ILE A 15 -7.54 -0.55 10.45
C ILE A 15 -8.90 0.04 10.05
N ALA A 16 -9.02 0.58 8.85
CA ALA A 16 -10.27 1.16 8.37
C ALA A 16 -11.39 0.10 8.20
N ALA A 17 -11.05 -1.11 7.77
CA ALA A 17 -11.99 -2.23 7.70
C ALA A 17 -12.53 -2.63 9.08
N ALA A 18 -11.71 -2.53 10.14
CA ALA A 18 -12.13 -2.84 11.51
C ALA A 18 -13.23 -1.91 12.05
N PHE A 19 -13.38 -0.71 11.48
CA PHE A 19 -14.44 0.24 11.84
C PHE A 19 -15.72 0.09 10.98
N MET A 20 -15.73 -0.81 9.98
CA MET A 20 -16.92 -1.02 9.16
C MET A 20 -17.98 -1.86 9.87
N PRO A 21 -19.28 -1.55 9.68
CA PRO A 21 -20.36 -2.32 10.29
C PRO A 21 -20.47 -3.71 9.64
N THR A 22 -20.67 -4.74 10.47
CA THR A 22 -20.65 -6.19 10.16
C THR A 22 -21.58 -6.65 9.02
N HIS A 23 -22.55 -5.84 8.61
CA HIS A 23 -23.51 -6.15 7.55
C HIS A 23 -23.20 -5.44 6.21
N ALA A 24 -21.96 -5.04 5.99
CA ALA A 24 -21.53 -4.20 4.88
C ALA A 24 -20.64 -4.93 3.85
N ARG A 25 -20.83 -6.23 3.64
CA ARG A 25 -19.99 -7.11 2.80
C ARG A 25 -19.56 -6.48 1.45
N ASN A 26 -20.47 -5.76 0.80
CA ASN A 26 -20.16 -5.06 -0.45
C ASN A 26 -19.19 -3.88 -0.25
N ARG A 27 -19.39 -3.07 0.80
CA ARG A 27 -18.55 -1.89 1.07
C ARG A 27 -17.13 -2.30 1.49
N GLU A 28 -17.00 -3.40 2.24
CA GLU A 28 -15.71 -3.96 2.63
C GLU A 28 -14.94 -4.45 1.40
N ALA A 29 -15.59 -5.16 0.48
CA ALA A 29 -14.98 -5.62 -0.76
C ALA A 29 -14.56 -4.48 -1.69
N TRP A 30 -15.39 -3.43 -1.82
CA TRP A 30 -15.03 -2.24 -2.61
C TRP A 30 -13.88 -1.45 -1.99
N PHE A 31 -13.80 -1.42 -0.66
CA PHE A 31 -12.71 -0.75 0.06
C PHE A 31 -11.38 -1.49 -0.13
N ASP A 32 -11.37 -2.81 0.03
CA ASP A 32 -10.20 -3.65 -0.22
C ASP A 32 -9.74 -3.55 -1.68
N ALA A 33 -10.69 -3.60 -2.63
CA ALA A 33 -10.40 -3.41 -4.05
C ALA A 33 -9.79 -2.02 -4.35
N ALA A 34 -10.25 -0.96 -3.68
CA ALA A 34 -9.69 0.38 -3.83
C ALA A 34 -8.24 0.47 -3.30
N ILE A 35 -7.95 -0.19 -2.17
CA ILE A 35 -6.60 -0.27 -1.60
C ILE A 35 -5.66 -1.05 -2.53
N ALA A 36 -6.12 -2.19 -3.03
CA ALA A 36 -5.37 -3.01 -3.97
C ALA A 36 -5.09 -2.24 -5.27
N LEU A 37 -6.10 -1.55 -5.83
CA LEU A 37 -5.95 -0.74 -7.03
C LEU A 37 -4.97 0.42 -6.81
N THR A 38 -5.06 1.11 -5.68
CA THR A 38 -4.12 2.19 -5.33
C THR A 38 -2.69 1.67 -5.22
N SER A 39 -2.50 0.51 -4.58
CA SER A 39 -1.20 -0.14 -4.48
C SER A 39 -0.63 -0.53 -5.85
N LEU A 40 -1.50 -1.01 -6.76
CA LEU A 40 -1.13 -1.36 -8.12
C LEU A 40 -0.68 -0.13 -8.91
N ILE A 41 -1.44 0.97 -8.86
CA ILE A 41 -1.09 2.21 -9.55
C ILE A 41 0.25 2.76 -9.03
N LEU A 42 0.45 2.76 -7.70
CA LEU A 42 1.71 3.18 -7.09
C LEU A 42 2.88 2.28 -7.48
N THR A 43 2.65 0.99 -7.75
CA THR A 43 3.70 0.09 -8.24
C THR A 43 4.03 0.38 -9.71
N LEU A 44 3.00 0.58 -10.53
CA LEU A 44 3.16 0.87 -11.96
C LEU A 44 3.85 2.22 -12.20
N SER A 45 3.60 3.24 -11.38
CA SER A 45 4.29 4.52 -11.51
C SER A 45 5.81 4.43 -11.29
N GLN A 46 6.26 3.41 -10.54
CA GLN A 46 7.67 3.15 -10.28
C GLN A 46 8.38 2.44 -11.42
N TYR A 47 7.62 1.91 -12.40
CA TYR A 47 8.16 1.16 -13.54
C TYR A 47 9.20 1.98 -14.32
N TRP A 48 8.89 3.25 -14.62
CA TRP A 48 9.80 4.13 -15.37
C TRP A 48 11.15 4.29 -14.67
N PHE A 49 11.13 4.50 -13.36
CA PHE A 49 12.35 4.65 -12.56
C PHE A 49 13.20 3.38 -12.57
N ILE A 50 12.57 2.21 -12.45
CA ILE A 50 13.26 0.91 -12.50
C ILE A 50 13.78 0.61 -13.91
N SER A 51 13.01 0.94 -14.95
CA SER A 51 13.37 0.69 -16.35
C SER A 51 14.60 1.46 -16.80
N ASP A 52 14.90 2.59 -16.14
CA ASP A 52 16.10 3.39 -16.33
C ASP A 52 17.35 2.78 -15.64
N GLY A 53 17.20 1.60 -15.02
CA GLY A 53 18.28 0.86 -14.35
C GLY A 53 18.46 1.22 -12.87
N ASN A 54 17.60 2.09 -12.32
CA ASN A 54 17.67 2.49 -10.93
C ASN A 54 17.07 1.42 -10.00
N VAL A 55 17.68 1.26 -8.82
CA VAL A 55 17.19 0.36 -7.78
C VAL A 55 16.44 1.15 -6.72
N LEU A 56 15.20 0.79 -6.48
CA LEU A 56 14.40 1.33 -5.39
C LEU A 56 14.78 0.64 -4.07
N ARG A 57 15.50 1.36 -3.21
CA ARG A 57 15.85 0.90 -1.86
C ARG A 57 15.43 1.93 -0.83
N TYR A 58 14.71 1.47 0.18
CA TYR A 58 14.38 2.26 1.37
C TYR A 58 14.83 1.47 2.59
N GLN A 59 15.57 2.12 3.48
CA GLN A 59 16.08 1.50 4.70
C GLN A 59 15.63 2.36 5.89
N VAL A 60 15.04 1.71 6.88
CA VAL A 60 14.65 2.30 8.16
C VAL A 60 15.51 1.64 9.22
N SER A 61 16.28 2.43 9.97
CA SER A 61 16.91 1.95 11.19
C SER A 61 15.82 1.76 12.24
N TRP A 62 15.47 0.50 12.52
CA TRP A 62 14.43 0.17 13.49
C TRP A 62 14.91 0.37 14.93
N MET A 63 16.16 0.02 15.19
CA MET A 63 16.84 0.22 16.47
C MET A 63 18.27 0.64 16.14
N GLU A 64 18.77 1.66 16.85
CA GLU A 64 20.19 2.02 16.77
C GLU A 64 20.98 0.77 17.19
N GLN A 65 21.83 0.28 16.28
CA GLN A 65 22.69 -0.86 16.55
C GLN A 65 23.93 -0.42 17.33
#